data_AF-A0A9D7FMU2-F1
#
_entry.id   AF-A0A9D7FMU2-F1
#
_cell.length_a   1.000
_cell.length_b   1.000
_cell.length_c   1.000
_cell.angle_alpha   90.00
_cell.angle_beta   90.00
_cell.angle_gamma   90.00
#
_symmetry.space_group_name_H-M   'P 1'
#
loop_
_entity.id
_entity.type
_entity.pdbx_description
1 polymer ?
#
loop_
_entity_poly.entity_id
_entity_poly.type
_entity_poly.pdbx_seq_one_letter_code
_entity_poly.pdbx_strand_id
1 'polypeptide(L)' 'MRAALCADVDNAILSRQLHNANLLCLGARSLAENEAIRVVDAWLSTGYEDSEDNPRVVLFQKLEYQFMGR' A
#
# COMPACT_ATOMS: atom_id res chain seq x y z
N MET A 1 -6.86 -8.43 -0.92
CA MET A 1 -5.73 -7.94 -0.07
C MET A 1 -4.89 -6.98 -0.89
N ARG A 2 -4.46 -5.84 -0.33
CA ARG A 2 -3.73 -4.79 -1.07
C ARG A 2 -2.30 -4.70 -0.56
N ALA A 3 -1.42 -5.47 -1.19
CA ALA A 3 0.01 -5.47 -0.93
C ALA A 3 0.72 -4.44 -1.83
N ALA A 4 1.62 -3.65 -1.26
CA ALA A 4 2.43 -2.68 -2.00
C ALA A 4 3.93 -3.01 -1.86
N LEU A 5 4.62 -3.21 -2.98
CA LEU A 5 6.07 -3.27 -3.03
C LEU A 5 6.63 -1.85 -3.05
N CYS A 6 7.34 -1.46 -2.01
CA CYS A 6 7.91 -0.12 -1.89
C CYS A 6 9.43 -0.18 -1.98
N ALA A 7 10.00 0.69 -2.82
CA ALA A 7 11.44 0.80 -3.05
C ALA A 7 12.06 2.05 -2.38
N ASP A 8 11.24 2.94 -1.84
CA ASP A 8 11.61 4.21 -1.23
C ASP A 8 10.44 4.75 -0.39
N VAL A 9 10.69 5.87 0.30
CA VAL A 9 9.74 6.52 1.21
C VAL A 9 8.51 7.03 0.47
N ASP A 10 8.69 7.59 -0.72
CA ASP A 10 7.59 8.16 -1.52
C ASP A 10 6.59 7.06 -1.93
N ASN A 11 7.09 5.90 -2.35
CA ASN A 11 6.28 4.73 -2.65
C ASN A 11 5.49 4.26 -1.42
N ALA A 12 6.10 4.27 -0.23
CA ALA A 12 5.42 3.92 1.02
C ALA A 12 4.25 4.88 1.30
N ILE A 13 4.52 6.19 1.28
CA ILE A 13 3.53 7.23 1.52
C ILE A 13 2.37 7.11 0.52
N LEU A 14 2.67 7.09 -0.79
CA LEU A 14 1.66 7.05 -1.84
C LEU A 14 0.83 5.76 -1.80
N SER A 15 1.46 4.61 -1.50
CA SER A 15 0.74 3.35 -1.38
C SER A 15 -0.30 3.37 -0.26
N ARG A 16 0.02 4.06 0.85
CA ARG A 16 -0.88 4.18 2.00
C ARG A 16 -1.96 5.24 1.76
N GLN A 17 -1.58 6.42 1.26
CA GLN A 17 -2.48 7.55 0.99
C GLN A 17 -3.52 7.27 -0.08
N LEU A 18 -3.10 6.67 -1.21
CA LEU A 18 -3.95 6.61 -2.41
C LEU A 18 -4.59 5.25 -2.63
N HIS A 19 -3.96 4.19 -2.13
CA HIS A 19 -4.41 2.81 -2.39
C HIS A 19 -4.88 2.08 -1.13
N ASN A 20 -4.82 2.74 0.04
CA ASN A 20 -5.11 2.12 1.34
C ASN A 20 -4.44 0.74 1.45
N ALA A 21 -3.16 0.65 1.05
CA ALA A 21 -2.41 -0.59 1.15
C ALA A 21 -2.39 -1.05 2.61
N ASN A 22 -2.66 -2.33 2.84
CA ASN A 22 -2.71 -2.92 4.18
C ASN A 22 -1.58 -3.92 4.44
N LEU A 23 -0.73 -4.14 3.46
CA LEU A 23 0.48 -4.96 3.57
C LEU A 23 1.63 -4.26 2.82
N LEU A 24 2.74 -4.05 3.52
CA LEU A 24 3.97 -3.49 2.98
C LEU A 24 4.93 -4.62 2.61
N CYS A 25 5.43 -4.62 1.37
CA CYS A 25 6.45 -5.52 0.87
C CYS A 25 7.75 -4.75 0.62
N LEU A 26 8.88 -5.30 1.10
CA LEU A 26 10.21 -4.71 0.92
C LEU A 26 11.19 -5.72 0.31
N GLY A 27 12.11 -5.23 -0.51
CA GLY A 27 13.17 -6.04 -1.10
C GLY A 27 14.41 -6.10 -0.20
N ALA A 28 14.64 -7.22 0.49
CA ALA A 28 15.75 -7.37 1.45
C ALA A 28 17.16 -7.14 0.87
N ARG A 29 17.36 -7.36 -0.44
CA ARG A 29 18.65 -7.09 -1.12
C ARG A 29 18.70 -5.76 -1.85
N SER A 30 17.55 -5.09 -2.00
CA SER A 30 17.39 -3.91 -2.83
C SER A 30 17.35 -2.62 -2.02
N LEU A 31 16.96 -2.70 -0.73
CA LEU A 31 16.97 -1.58 0.20
C LEU A 31 18.11 -1.73 1.21
N ALA A 32 18.84 -0.64 1.41
CA ALA A 32 19.68 -0.51 2.60
C ALA A 32 18.79 -0.48 3.86
N GLU A 33 19.27 -1.04 4.96
CA GLU A 33 18.51 -1.16 6.21
C GLU A 33 17.96 0.19 6.71
N ASN A 34 18.81 1.22 6.71
CA ASN A 34 18.42 2.57 7.15
C ASN A 34 17.26 3.13 6.30
N GLU A 35 17.26 2.83 5.00
CA GLU A 35 16.20 3.27 4.10
C GLU A 35 14.94 2.44 4.34
N ALA A 36 15.06 1.13 4.52
CA ALA A 36 13.93 0.26 4.86
C ALA A 36 13.21 0.73 6.13
N ILE A 37 13.95 1.15 7.16
CA ILE A 37 13.35 1.72 8.40
C ILE A 37 12.54 2.96 8.08
N ARG A 38 13.10 3.92 7.30
CA ARG A 38 12.38 5.14 6.90
C ARG A 38 11.13 4.84 6.09
N VAL A 39 11.17 3.84 5.21
CA VAL A 39 10.02 3.37 4.43
C VAL A 39 8.93 2.82 5.34
N VAL A 40 9.30 1.97 6.31
CA VAL A 40 8.35 1.41 7.29
C VAL A 40 7.72 2.51 8.15
N ASP A 41 8.53 3.41 8.69
CA ASP A 41 8.06 4.52 9.52
C ASP A 41 7.07 5.39 8.76
N ALA A 42 7.43 5.81 7.55
CA ALA A 42 6.56 6.60 6.71
C ALA A 42 5.26 5.88 6.37
N TRP A 43 5.31 4.58 6.04
CA TRP A 43 4.11 3.80 5.73
C TRP A 43 3.16 3.66 6.94
N LEU A 44 3.71 3.43 8.13
CA LEU A 44 2.91 3.31 9.37
C LEU A 44 2.34 4.64 9.83
N SER A 45 3.07 5.75 9.66
CA SER A 45 2.62 7.08 10.08
C SER A 45 1.63 7.72 9.10
N THR A 46 1.61 7.25 7.86
CA THR A 46 0.80 7.83 6.81
C THR A 46 -0.65 7.38 6.93
N GLY A 47 -1.56 8.36 7.00
CA GLY A 47 -2.99 8.12 6.93
C GLY A 47 -3.45 7.80 5.51
N TYR A 48 -4.59 7.14 5.40
CA TYR A 48 -5.32 7.08 4.13
C TYR A 48 -6.06 8.41 3.95
N GLU A 49 -5.88 9.08 2.81
CA GLU A 49 -6.36 10.44 2.58
C GLU A 49 -7.83 10.47 2.09
N ASP A 50 -8.29 9.37 1.50
CA ASP A 50 -9.63 9.25 0.93
C ASP A 50 -10.61 8.47 1.82
N SER A 51 -11.89 8.46 1.44
CA SER A 51 -12.87 7.54 2.03
C SER A 51 -12.80 6.15 1.37
N GLU A 52 -13.37 5.13 2.02
CA GLU A 52 -13.48 3.78 1.42
C GLU A 52 -14.29 3.76 0.12
N ASP A 53 -15.08 4.82 -0.14
CA ASP A 53 -15.86 5.00 -1.37
C ASP A 53 -15.03 5.52 -2.56
N ASN A 54 -13.70 5.65 -2.42
CA ASN A 54 -12.85 6.02 -3.55
C ASN A 54 -13.10 5.05 -4.74
N PRO A 55 -13.41 5.55 -5.94
CA PRO A 55 -13.74 4.72 -7.10
C PRO A 55 -12.68 3.66 -7.44
N ARG A 56 -11.39 3.92 -7.17
CA ARG A 56 -10.29 2.98 -7.40
C ARG A 56 -10.34 1.82 -6.40
N VAL A 57 -10.54 2.13 -5.11
CA VAL A 57 -10.63 1.10 -4.05
C VAL A 57 -11.87 0.24 -4.24
N VAL A 58 -13.00 0.87 -4.57
CA VAL A 58 -14.25 0.18 -4.90
C VAL A 58 -14.08 -0.73 -6.13
N LEU A 59 -13.35 -0.30 -7.15
CA LEU A 59 -13.06 -1.13 -8.32
C LEU A 59 -12.26 -2.39 -7.93
N PHE A 60 -11.23 -2.26 -7.09
CA PHE A 60 -10.47 -3.41 -6.61
C PHE A 60 -11.36 -4.40 -5.86
N GLN A 61 -12.22 -3.91 -4.95
CA GLN A 61 -13.16 -4.76 -4.23
C GLN A 61 -14.12 -5.49 -5.19
N LYS A 62 -14.70 -4.76 -6.16
CA LYS A 62 -15.60 -5.36 -7.17
C LYS A 62 -14.92 -6.49 -7.95
N LEU A 63 -13.67 -6.29 -8.35
CA LEU A 63 -12.89 -7.32 -9.04
C LEU A 63 -12.63 -8.51 -8.12
N GLU A 64 -12.24 -8.28 -6.86
CA GLU A 64 -12.05 -9.34 -5.87
C GLU A 64 -13.33 -10.19 -5.71
N TYR A 65 -14.50 -9.56 -5.57
CA TYR A 65 -15.79 -10.27 -5.49
C TYR A 65 -16.09 -11.09 -6.76
N GLN A 66 -15.95 -10.46 -7.93
CA GLN A 66 -16.21 -11.12 -9.21
C GLN A 66 -15.38 -12.40 -9.39
N PHE A 67 -14.10 -12.38 -9.04
CA PHE A 67 -13.22 -13.55 -9.18
C PHE A 67 -13.34 -14.55 -8.02
N MET A 68 -13.86 -14.13 -6.87
CA MET A 68 -14.15 -15.03 -5.74
C MET A 68 -15.47 -15.81 -5.89
N GLY A 69 -16.25 -15.56 -6.96
CA GLY A 69 -17.46 -16.32 -7.26
C GLY A 69 -18.58 -16.15 -6.22
N ARG A 70 -18.62 -15.00 -5.54
CA ARG A 70 -19.66 -14.61 -4.58
C ARG A 70 -20.36 -13.34 -5.01
#